data_AF-A0A392R4H1-F1
#
_entry.id   AF-A0A392R4H1-F1
#
_cell.length_a   1.000
_cell.length_b   1.000
_cell.length_c   1.000
_cell.angle_alpha   90.00
_cell.angle_beta   90.00
_cell.angle_gamma   90.00
#
_symmetry.space_group_name_H-M   'P 1'
#
loop_
_entity.id
_entity.type
_entity.pdbx_description
1 polymer ?
#
loop_
_entity_poly.entity_id
_entity_poly.type
_entity_poly.pdbx_seq_one_letter_code
_entity_poly.pdbx_strand_id
1 'polypeptide(L)'
;MSSEIEVVEEVQSRRDQQSTPSSSAGGEVSEDSLRNDVYTAAAYGDLEKLHRLVELEGFLVTEPDGLGYYALQWAALNNRTAAAQYIIEVL
;
A
#
# COMPACT_ATOMS: atom_id res chain seq x y z
N MET A 1 -8.08 7.44 49.61
CA MET A 1 -8.01 8.60 48.71
C MET A 1 -7.37 8.08 47.43
N SER A 2 -8.15 7.99 46.35
CA SER A 2 -7.70 7.43 45.07
C SER A 2 -7.29 8.57 44.15
N SER A 3 -6.11 8.47 43.54
CA SER A 3 -5.65 9.46 42.56
C SER A 3 -6.30 9.20 41.20
N GLU A 4 -6.93 10.23 40.68
CA GLU A 4 -7.51 10.32 39.34
C GLU A 4 -6.39 10.62 38.32
N ILE A 5 -6.41 9.94 37.18
CA ILE A 5 -5.48 10.17 36.07
C ILE A 5 -6.06 11.28 35.19
N GLU A 6 -5.39 12.43 35.15
CA GLU A 6 -5.76 13.58 34.32
C GLU A 6 -5.36 13.31 32.86
N VAL A 7 -6.36 13.16 31.99
CA VAL A 7 -6.14 13.05 30.54
C VAL A 7 -5.99 14.47 30.01
N VAL A 8 -4.75 14.87 29.69
CA VAL A 8 -4.49 16.10 28.96
C VAL A 8 -4.90 15.91 27.49
N GLU A 9 -5.94 16.64 27.07
CA GLU A 9 -6.36 16.72 25.67
C GLU A 9 -5.33 17.55 24.87
N GLU A 10 -4.48 16.89 24.10
CA GLU A 10 -3.62 17.57 23.12
C GLU A 10 -4.38 17.82 21.80
N VAL A 11 -4.83 19.07 21.69
CA VAL A 11 -4.98 19.94 20.52
C VAL A 11 -4.87 19.31 19.12
N GLN A 12 -6.04 19.19 18.49
CA GLN A 12 -6.36 19.49 17.09
C GLN A 12 -5.18 19.69 16.12
N SER A 13 -4.71 18.60 15.51
CA SER A 13 -4.08 18.69 14.20
C SER A 13 -5.16 18.77 13.12
N ARG A 14 -5.19 19.92 12.45
CA ARG A 14 -6.11 20.30 11.39
C ARG A 14 -6.13 19.24 10.29
N ARG A 15 -7.21 18.48 10.20
CA ARG A 15 -7.52 17.63 9.04
C ARG A 15 -8.13 18.53 7.96
N ASP A 16 -7.29 19.36 7.36
CA ASP A 16 -7.61 20.05 6.12
C ASP A 16 -7.69 19.00 5.01
N GLN A 17 -8.94 18.69 4.65
CA GLN A 17 -9.41 18.62 3.26
C GLN A 17 -8.30 18.42 2.20
N GLN A 18 -7.96 17.18 1.89
CA GLN A 18 -7.48 16.84 0.55
C GLN A 18 -8.53 15.93 -0.09
N SER A 19 -9.43 16.59 -0.81
CA SER A 19 -10.38 16.04 -1.75
C SER A 19 -9.81 14.83 -2.48
N THR A 20 -10.51 13.70 -2.40
CA THR A 20 -10.40 12.62 -3.36
C THR A 20 -10.71 13.17 -4.75
N PRO A 21 -9.77 13.24 -5.71
CA PRO A 21 -10.19 13.21 -7.09
C PRO A 21 -10.52 11.73 -7.36
N SER A 22 -11.82 11.43 -7.45
CA SER A 22 -12.29 10.29 -8.23
C SER A 22 -11.80 10.49 -9.66
N SER A 23 -10.56 10.11 -9.92
CA SER A 23 -10.03 9.96 -11.25
C SER A 23 -10.27 8.51 -11.61
N SER A 24 -11.47 8.26 -12.12
CA SER A 24 -11.73 7.15 -13.03
C SER A 24 -10.87 7.37 -14.28
N ALA A 25 -9.56 7.20 -14.16
CA ALA A 25 -8.67 7.06 -15.29
C ALA A 25 -8.74 5.60 -15.71
N GLY A 26 -9.82 5.27 -16.43
CA GLY A 26 -9.86 4.09 -17.28
C GLY A 26 -8.84 4.28 -18.40
N GLY A 27 -7.56 4.17 -18.07
CA GLY A 27 -6.57 3.74 -19.03
C GLY A 27 -6.84 2.27 -19.28
N GLU A 28 -6.88 1.85 -20.54
CA GLU A 28 -6.82 0.45 -20.91
C GLU A 28 -5.51 -0.12 -20.35
N VAL A 29 -5.53 -0.56 -19.10
CA VAL A 29 -4.46 -1.33 -18.51
C VAL A 29 -4.48 -2.64 -19.27
N SER A 30 -3.50 -2.84 -20.16
CA SER A 30 -3.35 -4.12 -20.82
C SER A 30 -3.39 -5.22 -19.76
N GLU A 31 -4.10 -6.31 -20.01
CA GLU A 31 -4.14 -7.44 -19.08
C GLU A 31 -2.73 -7.91 -18.72
N ASP A 32 -1.76 -7.73 -19.63
CA ASP A 32 -0.33 -7.95 -19.40
C ASP A 32 0.31 -6.99 -18.38
N SER A 33 -0.13 -5.72 -18.32
CA SER A 33 0.33 -4.76 -17.30
C SER A 33 -0.28 -5.06 -15.94
N LEU A 34 -1.56 -5.44 -15.88
CA LEU A 34 -2.20 -5.92 -14.64
C LEU A 34 -1.51 -7.19 -14.13
N ARG A 35 -1.21 -8.13 -15.04
CA ARG A 35 -0.50 -9.35 -14.67
C ARG A 35 0.91 -9.05 -14.20
N ASN A 36 1.51 -7.95 -14.64
CA ASN A 36 2.87 -7.49 -14.32
C ASN A 36 2.95 -6.31 -13.35
N ASP A 37 1.92 -6.08 -12.53
CA ASP A 37 1.98 -5.03 -11.52
C ASP A 37 2.48 -5.55 -10.15
N VAL A 38 2.92 -4.60 -9.32
CA VAL A 38 3.43 -4.86 -7.97
C VAL A 38 2.34 -5.42 -7.04
N TYR A 39 1.08 -5.07 -7.29
CA TYR A 39 -0.06 -5.48 -6.47
C TYR A 39 -0.39 -6.96 -6.65
N THR A 40 -0.41 -7.42 -7.90
CA THR A 40 -0.58 -8.84 -8.26
C THR A 40 0.61 -9.64 -7.74
N ALA A 41 1.84 -9.16 -7.93
CA ALA A 41 3.02 -9.82 -7.39
C ALA A 41 2.95 -9.97 -5.86
N ALA A 42 2.48 -8.93 -5.15
CA ALA A 42 2.28 -8.96 -3.70
C ALA A 42 1.17 -9.93 -3.26
N ALA A 43 0.02 -9.95 -3.94
CA ALA A 43 -1.10 -10.85 -3.64
C ALA A 43 -0.73 -12.33 -3.83
N TYR A 44 0.04 -12.65 -4.87
CA TYR A 44 0.51 -14.01 -5.12
C TYR A 44 1.78 -14.38 -4.35
N GLY A 45 2.51 -13.41 -3.82
CA GLY A 45 3.77 -13.62 -3.11
C GLY A 45 4.94 -13.94 -4.03
N ASP A 46 4.90 -13.43 -5.26
CA ASP A 46 5.96 -13.60 -6.26
C ASP A 46 7.10 -12.61 -5.97
N LEU A 47 8.08 -13.07 -5.18
CA LEU A 47 9.21 -12.26 -4.77
C LEU A 47 10.12 -11.89 -5.94
N GLU A 48 10.41 -12.81 -6.85
CA GLU A 48 11.27 -12.53 -8.00
C GLU A 48 10.71 -11.39 -8.84
N LYS A 49 9.40 -11.40 -9.02
CA LYS A 49 8.68 -10.34 -9.71
C LYS A 49 8.65 -9.03 -8.92
N LEU A 50 8.39 -9.09 -7.61
CA LEU A 50 8.44 -7.90 -6.75
C LEU A 50 9.81 -7.22 -6.80
N HIS A 51 10.88 -7.99 -6.64
CA HIS A 51 12.25 -7.48 -6.74
C HIS A 51 12.53 -6.85 -8.09
N ARG A 52 12.17 -7.53 -9.19
CA ARG A 52 12.33 -6.98 -10.53
C ARG A 52 11.58 -5.65 -10.69
N LEU A 53 10.31 -5.60 -10.31
CA LEU A 53 9.47 -4.42 -10.49
C LEU A 53 9.97 -3.24 -9.63
N VAL A 54 10.33 -3.48 -8.37
CA VAL A 54 10.74 -2.42 -7.45
C VAL A 54 12.18 -1.96 -7.72
N GLU A 55 13.13 -2.89 -7.88
CA GLU A 55 14.56 -2.54 -7.98
C GLU A 55 15.02 -2.25 -9.40
N LEU A 56 14.51 -2.97 -10.41
CA LEU A 56 14.94 -2.80 -11.80
C LEU A 56 14.07 -1.82 -12.56
N GLU A 57 12.77 -1.83 -12.30
CA GLU A 57 11.79 -1.02 -13.02
C GLU A 57 11.34 0.23 -12.23
N GLY A 58 11.67 0.31 -10.93
CA GLY A 58 11.44 1.50 -10.10
C GLY A 58 9.99 1.72 -9.70
N PHE A 59 9.16 0.68 -9.68
CA PHE A 59 7.77 0.80 -9.23
C PHE A 59 7.67 1.11 -7.74
N LEU A 60 6.74 2.00 -7.40
CA LEU A 60 6.49 2.41 -6.02
C LEU A 60 5.53 1.43 -5.34
N VAL A 61 5.91 0.96 -4.14
CA VAL A 61 5.03 0.16 -3.26
C VAL A 61 4.21 1.03 -2.30
N THR A 62 4.49 2.35 -2.26
CA THR A 62 3.84 3.35 -1.42
C THR A 62 2.60 3.96 -2.04
N GLU A 63 2.36 3.74 -3.33
CA GLU A 63 1.16 4.23 -4.00
C GLU A 63 0.06 3.15 -3.96
N PRO A 64 -1.21 3.56 -3.78
CA PRO A 64 -2.32 2.63 -3.86
C PRO A 64 -2.64 2.27 -5.32
N ASP A 65 -3.22 1.09 -5.51
CA ASP A 65 -3.79 0.66 -6.78
C ASP A 65 -5.07 1.44 -7.13
N GLY A 66 -5.67 1.13 -8.29
CA GLY A 66 -6.92 1.75 -8.73
C GLY A 66 -8.14 1.48 -7.83
N LEU A 67 -8.02 0.55 -6.88
CA LEU A 67 -9.05 0.24 -5.87
C LEU A 67 -8.77 0.91 -4.52
N GLY A 68 -7.64 1.64 -4.38
CA GLY A 68 -7.23 2.29 -3.15
C GLY A 68 -6.46 1.38 -2.18
N TYR A 69 -6.03 0.19 -2.62
CA TYR A 69 -5.27 -0.75 -1.80
C TYR A 69 -3.78 -0.68 -2.10
N TYR A 70 -2.97 -0.79 -1.05
CA TYR A 70 -1.52 -0.81 -1.11
C TYR A 70 -1.00 -2.23 -1.34
N ALA A 71 0.18 -2.37 -1.96
CA ALA A 71 0.83 -3.67 -2.18
C ALA A 71 0.98 -4.48 -0.87
N LEU A 72 1.32 -3.82 0.24
CA LEU A 72 1.41 -4.46 1.56
C LEU A 72 0.08 -5.07 2.02
N GLN A 73 -1.04 -4.41 1.74
CA GLN A 73 -2.36 -4.91 2.12
C GLN A 73 -2.72 -6.17 1.32
N TRP A 74 -2.40 -6.19 0.02
CA TRP A 74 -2.56 -7.37 -0.82
C TRP A 74 -1.74 -8.56 -0.30
N ALA A 75 -0.48 -8.35 0.09
CA ALA A 75 0.35 -9.40 0.67
C ALA A 75 -0.21 -9.90 2.02
N ALA A 76 -0.64 -8.99 2.90
CA ALA A 76 -1.17 -9.33 4.22
C ALA A 76 -2.49 -10.12 4.14
N LEU A 77 -3.44 -9.68 3.32
CA LEU A 77 -4.74 -10.35 3.13
C LEU A 77 -4.59 -11.77 2.60
N ASN A 78 -3.56 -12.02 1.78
CA ASN A 78 -3.28 -13.32 1.16
C ASN A 78 -2.27 -14.18 1.92
N ASN A 79 -1.90 -13.80 3.14
CA ASN A 79 -0.90 -14.51 3.97
C ASN A 79 0.46 -14.69 3.28
N ARG A 80 0.88 -13.72 2.46
CA ARG A 80 2.19 -13.70 1.80
C ARG A 80 3.22 -13.01 2.68
N THR A 81 3.61 -13.68 3.77
CA THR A 81 4.48 -13.10 4.80
C THR A 81 5.83 -12.64 4.26
N ALA A 82 6.48 -13.42 3.40
CA ALA A 82 7.76 -13.04 2.81
C ALA A 82 7.65 -11.81 1.89
N ALA A 83 6.57 -11.71 1.10
CA ALA A 83 6.30 -10.55 0.27
C ALA A 83 5.97 -9.32 1.12
N ALA A 84 5.17 -9.48 2.18
CA ALA A 84 4.88 -8.41 3.12
C ALA A 84 6.16 -7.89 3.80
N GLN A 85 7.03 -8.79 4.24
CA GLN A 85 8.32 -8.43 4.82
C GLN A 85 9.18 -7.69 3.81
N TYR A 86 9.32 -8.21 2.59
CA TYR A 86 10.07 -7.53 1.52
C TYR A 86 9.54 -6.11 1.31
N ILE A 87 8.22 -5.94 1.16
CA ILE A 87 7.59 -4.64 0.96
C ILE A 87 7.93 -3.69 2.13
N ILE A 88 7.88 -4.15 3.38
CA ILE A 88 8.23 -3.34 4.56
C ILE A 88 9.69 -2.88 4.54
N GLU A 89 10.61 -3.74 4.11
CA GLU A 89 12.04 -3.42 4.05
C GLU A 89 12.39 -2.41 2.93
N VAL A 90 11.53 -2.28 1.92
CA VAL A 90 11.73 -1.36 0.77
C VAL A 90 10.84 -0.11 0.80
N LEU A 91 10.01 0.05 1.84
CA LEU A 91 9.30 1.31 2.13
C LEU A 91 10.29 2.39 2.58
#